data_AF-A0A7Y0S2Q6-F1
#
_entry.id   AF-A0A7Y0S2Q6-F1
#
_cell.length_a   1.000
_cell.length_b   1.000
_cell.length_c   1.000
_cell.angle_alpha   90.00
_cell.angle_beta   90.00
_cell.angle_gamma   90.00
#
_symmetry.space_group_name_H-M   'P 1'
#
loop_
_entity.id
_entity.type
_entity.pdbx_description
1 polymer ?
#
loop_
_entity_poly.entity_id
_entity_poly.type
_entity_poly.pdbx_seq_one_letter_code
_entity_poly.pdbx_strand_id
1 'polypeptide(L)'
;ILIMHSPSAVSDPLETAQVVINAIKSDPRHKHFNILTNWSGEQTSREARLAFTQAGIPTYRTPESAVVAYMHLVEYRRNQKQLMETPTTAEPLHSGSVSSAKEWVNERLLDKNTVTLDTHQTSPLFKLFGFNVLPTWIASDDIEAVHMAENIG
;
A
#
# COMPACT_ATOMS: atom_id res chain seq x y z
N ILE A 1 -17.24 -13.36 -4.47
CA ILE A 1 -18.51 -12.97 -5.11
C ILE A 1 -19.40 -12.40 -4.02
N LEU A 2 -19.98 -11.23 -4.26
CA LEU A 2 -20.99 -10.63 -3.36
C LEU A 2 -22.34 -10.68 -4.06
N ILE A 3 -23.34 -11.30 -3.43
CA ILE A 3 -24.72 -11.38 -3.95
C ILE A 3 -25.59 -10.47 -3.08
N MET A 4 -26.26 -9.50 -3.70
CA MET A 4 -27.13 -8.56 -3.00
C MET A 4 -28.55 -8.68 -3.52
N HIS A 5 -29.50 -8.73 -2.60
CA HIS A 5 -30.92 -8.79 -2.89
C HIS A 5 -31.66 -7.66 -2.17
N SER A 6 -32.42 -6.88 -2.94
CA SER A 6 -33.37 -5.91 -2.42
C SER A 6 -34.78 -6.49 -2.49
N PRO A 7 -35.55 -6.51 -1.39
CA PRO A 7 -36.93 -6.96 -1.40
C PRO A 7 -37.75 -6.17 -2.43
N SER A 8 -38.63 -6.87 -3.12
CA SER A 8 -39.62 -6.28 -4.01
C SER A 8 -40.96 -6.99 -3.82
N ALA A 9 -42.06 -6.35 -4.21
CA ALA A 9 -43.41 -6.92 -4.07
C ALA A 9 -43.62 -8.23 -4.86
N VAL A 10 -42.70 -8.54 -5.78
CA VAL A 10 -42.81 -9.66 -6.74
C VAL A 10 -41.89 -10.83 -6.39
N SER A 11 -41.04 -10.69 -5.36
CA SER A 11 -39.98 -11.66 -5.07
C SER A 11 -39.96 -11.99 -3.58
N ASP A 12 -40.28 -13.23 -3.24
CA ASP A 12 -40.14 -13.73 -1.88
C ASP A 12 -38.63 -13.83 -1.52
N PRO A 13 -38.18 -13.12 -0.47
CA PRO A 13 -36.76 -13.11 -0.11
C PRO A 13 -36.22 -14.49 0.31
N LEU A 14 -37.05 -15.32 0.95
CA LEU A 14 -36.67 -16.64 1.45
C LEU A 14 -36.60 -17.66 0.32
N GLU A 15 -37.58 -17.67 -0.58
CA GLU A 15 -37.56 -18.52 -1.77
C GLU A 15 -36.32 -18.24 -2.62
N THR A 16 -36.04 -16.96 -2.86
CA THR A 16 -34.85 -16.54 -3.62
C THR A 16 -33.57 -16.99 -2.91
N ALA A 17 -33.49 -16.85 -1.59
CA ALA A 17 -32.34 -17.31 -0.82
C ALA A 17 -32.15 -18.83 -0.94
N GLN A 18 -33.23 -19.61 -0.86
CA GLN A 18 -33.17 -21.07 -0.97
C GLN A 18 -32.68 -21.53 -2.33
N VAL A 19 -33.14 -20.90 -3.41
CA VAL A 19 -32.66 -21.18 -4.78
C VAL A 19 -31.16 -20.87 -4.90
N VAL A 20 -30.71 -19.73 -4.37
CA VAL A 20 -29.29 -19.34 -4.38
C VAL A 20 -28.44 -20.33 -3.56
N ILE A 21 -28.89 -20.73 -2.38
CA ILE A 21 -28.20 -21.73 -1.54
C ILE A 21 -28.04 -23.05 -2.30
N ASN A 22 -29.11 -23.52 -2.95
CA ASN A 22 -29.09 -24.76 -3.70
C ASN A 22 -28.14 -24.66 -4.90
N ALA A 23 -28.18 -23.55 -5.65
CA ALA A 23 -27.26 -23.31 -6.76
C ALA A 23 -25.81 -23.33 -6.31
N ILE A 24 -25.48 -22.64 -5.20
CA ILE A 24 -24.13 -22.63 -4.63
C ILE A 24 -23.70 -24.05 -4.24
N LYS A 25 -24.55 -24.79 -3.51
CA LYS A 25 -24.22 -26.15 -3.04
C LYS A 25 -24.12 -27.18 -4.16
N SER A 26 -24.79 -26.96 -5.28
CA SER A 26 -24.74 -27.85 -6.44
C SER A 26 -23.40 -27.78 -7.20
N ASP A 27 -22.66 -26.69 -7.08
CA ASP A 27 -21.36 -26.54 -7.72
C ASP A 27 -20.26 -27.28 -6.92
N PRO A 28 -19.58 -28.29 -7.48
CA PRO A 28 -18.54 -29.04 -6.76
C PRO A 28 -17.33 -28.17 -6.34
N ARG A 29 -17.15 -27.00 -6.97
CA ARG A 29 -16.07 -26.05 -6.69
C ARG A 29 -16.51 -24.91 -5.77
N HIS A 30 -17.74 -24.93 -5.23
CA HIS A 30 -18.27 -23.83 -4.42
C HIS A 30 -17.34 -23.38 -3.29
N LYS A 31 -16.57 -24.30 -2.70
CA LYS A 31 -15.58 -24.03 -1.63
C LYS A 31 -14.37 -23.20 -2.07
N HIS A 32 -14.10 -23.11 -3.37
CA HIS A 32 -12.99 -22.30 -3.91
C HIS A 32 -13.36 -20.83 -4.03
N PHE A 33 -14.65 -20.50 -3.94
CA PHE A 33 -15.14 -19.15 -4.06
C PHE A 33 -15.56 -18.60 -2.70
N ASN A 34 -15.02 -17.45 -2.33
CA ASN A 34 -15.52 -16.69 -1.18
C ASN A 34 -16.84 -16.03 -1.60
N ILE A 35 -17.96 -16.53 -1.10
CA ILE A 35 -19.30 -16.00 -1.39
C ILE A 35 -19.82 -15.31 -0.15
N LEU A 36 -20.21 -14.04 -0.31
CA LEU A 36 -20.88 -13.24 0.70
C LEU A 36 -22.27 -12.87 0.19
N THR A 37 -23.24 -12.75 1.09
CA THR A 37 -24.60 -12.34 0.72
C THR A 37 -25.08 -11.13 1.52
N ASN A 38 -25.95 -10.32 0.92
CA ASN A 38 -26.73 -9.31 1.62
C ASN A 38 -28.18 -9.37 1.16
N TRP A 39 -29.07 -9.67 2.10
CA TRP A 39 -30.51 -9.56 1.88
C TRP A 39 -30.99 -8.35 2.64
N SER A 40 -31.18 -7.26 1.90
CA SER A 40 -31.65 -5.96 2.42
C SER A 40 -33.08 -6.08 2.93
N GLY A 41 -33.49 -5.17 3.81
CA GLY A 41 -34.80 -5.23 4.47
C GLY A 41 -34.75 -5.92 5.83
N GLU A 42 -35.66 -5.53 6.71
CA GLU A 42 -35.58 -5.89 8.12
C GLU A 42 -36.26 -7.24 8.42
N GLN A 43 -37.59 -7.21 8.60
CA GLN A 43 -38.39 -8.38 8.95
C GLN A 43 -38.52 -9.36 7.78
N THR A 44 -38.80 -8.85 6.58
CA THR A 44 -39.05 -9.68 5.38
C THR A 44 -37.83 -10.50 4.95
N SER A 45 -36.62 -10.04 5.27
CA SER A 45 -35.37 -10.71 4.90
C SER A 45 -34.72 -11.47 6.05
N ARG A 46 -35.34 -11.48 7.24
CA ARG A 46 -34.77 -12.15 8.41
C ARG A 46 -34.64 -13.65 8.20
N GLU A 47 -35.68 -14.29 7.67
CA GLU A 47 -35.70 -15.74 7.43
C GLU A 47 -34.70 -16.15 6.36
N ALA A 48 -34.59 -15.37 5.28
CA ALA A 48 -33.56 -15.54 4.25
C ALA A 48 -32.14 -15.52 4.84
N ARG A 49 -31.84 -14.55 5.71
CA ARG A 49 -30.53 -14.47 6.39
C ARG A 49 -30.28 -15.67 7.32
N LEU A 50 -31.30 -16.15 8.03
CA LEU A 50 -31.19 -17.36 8.83
C LEU A 50 -30.89 -18.58 7.96
N ALA A 51 -31.55 -18.72 6.81
CA ALA A 51 -31.30 -19.80 5.86
C ALA A 51 -29.85 -19.79 5.35
N PHE A 52 -29.30 -18.62 4.99
CA PHE A 52 -27.88 -18.50 4.61
C PHE A 52 -26.94 -18.91 5.75
N THR A 53 -27.23 -18.45 6.97
CA THR A 53 -26.42 -18.78 8.16
C THR A 53 -26.41 -20.30 8.42
N GLN A 54 -27.57 -20.95 8.36
CA GLN A 54 -27.70 -22.40 8.50
C GLN A 54 -27.00 -23.17 7.37
N ALA A 55 -26.95 -22.58 6.17
CA ALA A 55 -26.23 -23.14 5.04
C ALA A 55 -24.69 -22.93 5.10
N GLY A 56 -24.18 -22.20 6.10
CA GLY A 56 -22.77 -21.87 6.24
C GLY A 56 -22.28 -20.79 5.26
N ILE A 57 -23.20 -19.96 4.74
CA ILE A 57 -22.88 -18.87 3.82
C ILE A 57 -22.95 -17.54 4.60
N PRO A 58 -21.85 -16.77 4.69
CA PRO A 58 -21.85 -15.49 5.39
C PRO A 58 -22.85 -14.51 4.78
N THR A 59 -23.68 -13.92 5.63
CA THR A 59 -24.71 -12.96 5.22
C THR A 59 -24.69 -11.70 6.07
N TYR A 60 -24.92 -10.55 5.45
CA TYR A 60 -24.90 -9.24 6.06
C TYR A 60 -26.28 -8.59 6.00
N ARG A 61 -26.60 -7.79 7.03
CA ARG A 61 -27.89 -7.09 7.13
C ARG A 61 -27.96 -5.88 6.23
N THR A 62 -26.91 -5.06 6.19
CA THR A 62 -26.89 -3.82 5.41
C THR A 62 -25.94 -3.94 4.21
N PRO A 63 -26.26 -3.30 3.07
CA PRO A 63 -25.40 -3.33 1.90
C PRO A 63 -24.01 -2.73 2.19
N GLU A 64 -23.92 -1.69 3.02
CA GLU A 64 -22.65 -1.05 3.40
C GLU A 64 -21.74 -2.04 4.13
N SER A 65 -22.28 -2.77 5.11
CA SER A 65 -21.51 -3.79 5.84
C SER A 65 -21.03 -4.93 4.92
N ALA A 66 -21.84 -5.29 3.92
CA ALA A 66 -21.50 -6.32 2.95
C ALA A 66 -20.39 -5.88 2.00
N VAL A 67 -20.44 -4.62 1.54
CA VAL A 67 -19.40 -4.02 0.69
C VAL A 67 -18.09 -3.89 1.44
N VAL A 68 -18.11 -3.41 2.69
CA VAL A 68 -16.90 -3.31 3.54
C VAL A 68 -16.26 -4.69 3.72
N ALA A 69 -17.04 -5.71 4.08
CA ALA A 69 -16.53 -7.07 4.22
C ALA A 69 -15.96 -7.63 2.90
N TYR A 70 -16.60 -7.35 1.77
CA TYR A 70 -16.10 -7.74 0.46
C TYR A 70 -14.78 -7.06 0.12
N MET A 71 -14.67 -5.75 0.38
CA MET A 71 -13.45 -4.97 0.12
C MET A 71 -12.28 -5.45 0.98
N HIS A 72 -12.52 -5.84 2.23
CA HIS A 72 -11.48 -6.46 3.05
C HIS A 72 -10.88 -7.72 2.42
N LEU A 73 -11.70 -8.57 1.78
CA LEU A 73 -11.20 -9.76 1.06
C LEU A 73 -10.38 -9.38 -0.19
N VAL A 74 -10.79 -8.33 -0.91
CA VAL A 74 -10.08 -7.82 -2.09
C VAL A 74 -8.72 -7.24 -1.69
N GLU A 75 -8.70 -6.39 -0.67
CA GLU A 75 -7.48 -5.78 -0.12
C GLU A 75 -6.54 -6.83 0.44
N TYR A 76 -7.05 -7.80 1.21
CA TYR A 76 -6.25 -8.89 1.72
C TYR A 76 -5.55 -9.65 0.59
N ARG A 77 -6.27 -9.97 -0.49
CA ARG A 77 -5.69 -10.66 -1.65
C ARG A 77 -4.65 -9.79 -2.38
N ARG A 78 -4.90 -8.48 -2.50
CA ARG A 78 -3.95 -7.53 -3.09
C ARG A 78 -2.66 -7.46 -2.25
N ASN A 79 -2.78 -7.34 -0.94
CA ASN A 79 -1.65 -7.24 -0.02
C ASN A 79 -0.83 -8.53 -0.01
N GLN A 80 -1.50 -9.70 -0.02
CA GLN A 80 -0.82 -10.99 -0.16
C GLN A 80 -0.01 -11.07 -1.46
N LYS A 81 -0.57 -10.60 -2.58
CA LYS A 81 0.17 -10.54 -3.84
C LYS A 81 1.40 -9.63 -3.74
N GLN A 82 1.25 -8.44 -3.17
CA GLN A 82 2.36 -7.48 -3.00
C GLN A 82 3.45 -7.99 -2.06
N LEU A 83 3.10 -8.69 -0.98
CA LEU A 83 4.09 -9.30 -0.08
C LEU A 83 4.89 -10.42 -0.75
N MET A 84 4.28 -11.10 -1.72
CA MET A 84 4.93 -12.15 -2.52
C MET A 84 5.73 -11.60 -3.70
N GLU A 85 5.56 -10.32 -4.05
CA GLU A 85 6.41 -9.65 -5.01
C GLU A 85 7.76 -9.39 -4.33
N THR A 86 8.84 -9.95 -4.89
CA THR A 86 10.20 -9.61 -4.44
C THR A 86 10.38 -8.10 -4.63
N PRO A 87 10.58 -7.31 -3.56
CA PRO A 87 10.84 -5.90 -3.73
C PRO A 87 12.07 -5.77 -4.62
N THR A 88 12.03 -4.89 -5.63
CA THR A 88 13.21 -4.55 -6.41
C THR A 88 14.31 -4.22 -5.41
N THR A 89 15.37 -5.05 -5.40
CA THR A 89 16.54 -4.81 -4.57
C THR A 89 16.94 -3.37 -4.82
N ALA A 90 16.93 -2.52 -3.78
CA ALA A 90 17.52 -1.20 -3.90
C ALA A 90 18.88 -1.38 -4.57
N GLU A 91 19.18 -0.61 -5.61
CA GLU A 91 20.43 -0.76 -6.34
C GLU A 91 21.56 -0.87 -5.32
N PRO A 92 22.34 -1.97 -5.33
CA PRO A 92 23.42 -2.12 -4.38
C PRO A 92 24.27 -0.86 -4.47
N LEU A 93 24.41 -0.13 -3.35
CA LEU A 93 25.35 0.98 -3.29
C LEU A 93 26.68 0.46 -3.83
N HIS A 94 27.17 1.06 -4.90
CA HIS A 94 28.36 0.59 -5.58
C HIS A 94 29.49 0.51 -4.55
N SER A 95 30.18 -0.63 -4.44
CA SER A 95 31.25 -0.82 -3.44
C SER A 95 32.34 0.26 -3.54
N GLY A 96 32.53 0.82 -4.74
CA GLY A 96 33.36 2.00 -5.01
C GLY A 96 32.89 3.24 -4.24
N SER A 97 31.60 3.56 -4.24
CA SER A 97 31.04 4.71 -3.52
C SER A 97 31.29 4.64 -2.02
N VAL A 98 31.15 3.45 -1.43
CA VAL A 98 31.41 3.23 0.01
C VAL A 98 32.90 3.42 0.34
N SER A 99 33.77 2.98 -0.55
CA SER A 99 35.23 3.11 -0.37
C SER A 99 35.66 4.58 -0.47
N SER A 100 35.19 5.30 -1.50
CA SER A 100 35.44 6.73 -1.67
C SER A 100 34.85 7.57 -0.53
N ALA A 101 33.71 7.18 0.03
CA ALA A 101 33.13 7.88 1.18
C ALA A 101 33.99 7.72 2.44
N LYS A 102 34.58 6.55 2.66
CA LYS A 102 35.52 6.31 3.77
C LYS A 102 36.82 7.10 3.60
N GLU A 103 37.36 7.13 2.38
CA GLU A 103 38.54 7.94 2.06
C GLU A 103 38.26 9.42 2.32
N TRP A 104 37.12 9.93 1.83
CA TRP A 104 36.70 11.31 2.07
C TRP A 104 36.61 11.65 3.57
N VAL A 105 36.01 10.76 4.37
CA VAL A 105 35.93 10.92 5.84
C VAL A 105 37.33 10.97 6.46
N ASN A 106 38.22 10.04 6.09
CA ASN A 106 39.57 9.99 6.64
C ASN A 106 40.42 11.23 6.26
N GLU A 107 40.24 11.76 5.06
CA GLU A 107 40.96 12.96 4.58
C GLU A 107 40.44 14.25 5.20
N ARG A 108 39.12 14.35 5.45
CA ARG A 108 38.48 15.61 5.86
C ARG A 108 38.23 15.72 7.36
N LEU A 109 38.10 14.60 8.06
CA LEU A 109 37.96 14.53 9.52
C LEU A 109 39.29 14.10 10.14
N LEU A 110 40.34 14.89 9.90
CA LEU A 110 41.70 14.65 10.41
C LEU A 110 41.80 14.82 11.92
N ASP A 111 40.93 15.63 12.52
CA ASP A 111 40.88 15.86 13.97
C ASP A 111 39.63 15.20 14.57
N LYS A 112 39.83 14.40 15.63
CA LYS A 112 38.76 13.57 16.23
C LYS A 112 37.70 14.39 16.96
N ASN A 113 37.90 15.71 17.09
CA ASN A 113 37.00 16.64 17.77
C ASN A 113 36.02 17.36 16.84
N THR A 114 36.16 17.24 15.51
CA THR A 114 35.22 17.88 14.59
C THR A 114 33.90 17.09 14.56
N VAL A 115 32.85 17.67 15.16
CA VAL A 115 31.51 17.08 15.27
C VAL A 115 30.48 17.71 14.32
N THR A 116 30.84 18.79 13.63
CA THR A 116 29.95 19.55 12.74
C THR A 116 30.65 19.82 11.42
N LEU A 117 29.93 19.62 10.32
CA LEU A 117 30.37 19.92 8.95
C LEU A 117 29.35 20.84 8.29
N ASP A 118 29.83 21.85 7.58
CA ASP A 118 28.96 22.77 6.84
C ASP A 118 28.44 22.13 5.55
N THR A 119 27.40 22.73 4.96
CA THR A 119 26.75 22.26 3.73
C THR A 119 27.74 22.08 2.57
N HIS A 120 28.70 22.99 2.42
CA HIS A 120 29.72 22.90 1.36
C HIS A 120 30.68 21.71 1.54
N GLN A 121 30.86 21.25 2.78
CA GLN A 121 31.74 20.13 3.12
C GLN A 121 31.00 18.80 2.93
N THR A 122 29.72 18.73 3.25
CA THR A 122 28.94 17.47 3.19
C THR A 122 28.43 17.12 1.79
N SER A 123 28.30 18.11 0.90
CA SER A 123 27.79 17.94 -0.46
C SER A 123 28.52 16.84 -1.27
N PRO A 124 29.86 16.76 -1.31
CA PRO A 124 30.58 15.67 -1.99
C PRO A 124 30.27 14.28 -1.43
N LEU A 125 30.14 14.16 -0.10
CA LEU A 125 29.84 12.89 0.56
C LEU A 125 28.46 12.37 0.16
N PHE A 126 27.44 13.25 0.14
CA PHE A 126 26.08 12.88 -0.25
C PHE A 126 25.97 12.49 -1.73
N LYS A 127 26.74 13.13 -2.62
CA LYS A 127 26.79 12.76 -4.05
C LYS A 127 27.28 11.32 -4.25
N LEU A 128 28.21 10.82 -3.42
CA LEU A 128 28.70 9.44 -3.51
C LEU A 128 27.57 8.41 -3.26
N PHE A 129 26.54 8.78 -2.49
CA PHE A 129 25.37 7.96 -2.22
C PHE A 129 24.19 8.24 -3.16
N GLY A 130 24.40 9.03 -4.22
CA GLY A 130 23.37 9.32 -5.23
C GLY A 130 22.34 10.36 -4.81
N PHE A 131 22.57 11.10 -3.72
CA PHE A 131 21.69 12.20 -3.34
C PHE A 131 21.89 13.40 -4.27
N ASN A 132 20.78 13.96 -4.74
CA ASN A 132 20.78 15.23 -5.45
C ASN A 132 20.91 16.37 -4.44
N VAL A 133 22.08 16.99 -4.38
CA VAL A 133 22.39 18.08 -3.45
C VAL A 133 22.52 19.40 -4.18
N LEU A 134 22.11 20.48 -3.53
CA LEU A 134 22.26 21.83 -4.07
C LEU A 134 23.76 22.15 -4.25
N PRO A 135 24.16 22.65 -5.42
CA PRO A 135 25.49 23.21 -5.60
C PRO A 135 25.74 24.31 -4.56
N THR A 136 26.84 24.20 -3.80
CA THR A 136 27.16 25.11 -2.71
C THR A 136 28.56 25.64 -2.94
N TRP A 137 28.73 26.96 -2.87
CA TRP A 137 30.02 27.62 -3.00
C TRP A 137 30.28 28.51 -1.80
N ILE A 138 31.57 28.74 -1.51
CA ILE A 138 32.03 29.69 -0.51
C ILE A 138 32.53 30.91 -1.27
N ALA A 139 31.97 32.08 -0.97
CA ALA A 139 32.49 33.35 -1.44
C ALA A 139 33.24 34.05 -0.30
N SER A 140 34.46 34.50 -0.56
CA SER A 140 35.32 35.15 0.43
C SER A 140 35.22 36.67 0.41
N ASP A 141 34.71 37.23 -0.69
CA ASP A 141 34.44 38.66 -0.85
C ASP A 141 33.11 38.91 -1.61
N ASP A 142 32.71 40.18 -1.64
CA ASP A 142 31.49 40.65 -2.28
C ASP A 142 31.49 40.47 -3.81
N ILE A 143 32.66 40.55 -4.44
CA ILE A 143 32.83 40.36 -5.89
C ILE A 143 32.66 38.89 -6.26
N GLU A 144 33.26 37.96 -5.51
CA GLU A 144 33.11 36.51 -5.63
C GLU A 144 31.67 36.09 -5.40
N ALA A 145 30.98 36.68 -4.43
CA ALA A 145 29.57 36.36 -4.15
C ALA A 145 28.66 36.69 -5.34
N VAL A 146 28.87 37.84 -5.99
CA VAL A 146 28.13 38.25 -7.18
C VAL A 146 28.44 37.33 -8.36
N HIS A 147 29.72 37.06 -8.62
CA HIS A 147 30.12 36.18 -9.72
C HIS A 147 29.61 34.74 -9.51
N MET A 148 29.59 34.25 -8.27
CA MET A 148 29.03 32.94 -7.97
C MET A 148 27.51 32.96 -8.14
N ALA A 149 26.77 33.97 -7.68
CA ALA A 149 25.33 34.07 -7.91
C ALA A 149 24.95 33.97 -9.40
N GLU A 150 25.69 34.66 -10.29
CA GLU A 150 25.48 34.61 -11.74
C GLU A 150 25.65 33.19 -12.34
N ASN A 151 26.50 32.35 -11.76
CA ASN A 151 26.71 30.97 -12.22
C ASN A 151 25.62 30.00 -11.75
N ILE A 152 24.82 30.38 -10.75
CA ILE A 152 23.83 29.51 -10.10
C ILE A 152 22.42 29.80 -10.61
N GLY A 153 22.20 31.03 -11.09
CA GLY A 153 20.92 31.50 -11.65
C GLY A 153 20.35 32.67 -10.88
#